data_AF-A0A9N8KIS4-F1
#
_entry.id   AF-A0A9N8KIS4-F1
#
_cell.length_a   1.000
_cell.length_b   1.000
_cell.length_c   1.000
_cell.angle_alpha   90.00
_cell.angle_beta   90.00
_cell.angle_gamma   90.00
#
_symmetry.space_group_name_H-M   'P 1'
#
loop_
_entity.id
_entity.type
_entity.pdbx_description
1 polymer ?
#
loop_
_entity_poly.entity_id
_entity_poly.type
_entity_poly.pdbx_seq_one_letter_code
_entity_poly.pdbx_strand_id
1 'polypeptide(L)'
;MVYWIDYAFSKSDNGRASSYIWRVPTILQCIFLIPMIFIIWVIPETPRWLAARDRNEEALEVLTRLNKGKMSQEEIQSIHTDIVRTVAIEKSIGAGSWSDLLKSDSIQSRRRFLIACAIQAFQQLGGINALVYYSGTLFQKSLGFDANLSGLMSGFLNTWFFLASFIPWFLIDRVGRRPLLLSMISLMAAVMAVQTGLVYQTQNKTSIARKF
;
A
#
# COMPACT_ATOMS: atom_id res chain seq x y z
N MET A 1 13.86 -0.90 -5.08
CA MET A 1 14.62 -1.48 -6.20
C MET A 1 15.13 -0.40 -7.15
N VAL A 2 14.25 0.48 -7.66
CA VAL A 2 14.61 1.60 -8.56
C VAL A 2 15.75 2.48 -8.03
N TYR A 3 15.65 2.97 -6.79
CA TYR A 3 16.71 3.79 -6.17
C TYR A 3 18.09 3.12 -6.10
N TRP A 4 18.14 1.78 -5.96
CA TRP A 4 19.40 1.03 -5.98
C TRP A 4 19.97 0.91 -7.39
N ILE A 5 19.11 0.80 -8.39
CA ILE A 5 19.48 0.78 -9.80
C ILE A 5 19.99 2.17 -10.20
N ASP A 6 19.29 3.24 -9.82
CA ASP A 6 19.71 4.62 -10.05
C ASP A 6 21.06 4.92 -9.38
N TYR A 7 21.28 4.43 -8.16
CA TYR A 7 22.55 4.53 -7.46
C TYR A 7 23.69 3.74 -8.15
N ALA A 8 23.40 2.53 -8.64
CA ALA A 8 24.39 1.72 -9.36
C ALA A 8 24.81 2.39 -10.68
N PHE A 9 23.85 2.93 -11.43
CA PHE A 9 24.13 3.60 -12.70
C PHE A 9 24.73 5.01 -12.53
N SER A 10 24.46 5.71 -11.42
CA SER A 10 25.11 7.00 -11.14
C SER A 10 26.59 6.87 -10.79
N LYS A 11 27.02 5.71 -10.25
CA LYS A 11 28.41 5.41 -9.94
C LYS A 11 29.20 4.81 -11.11
N SER A 12 28.50 4.26 -12.10
CA SER A 12 29.11 3.49 -13.19
C SER A 12 29.61 4.33 -14.37
N ASP A 13 29.29 5.62 -14.49
CA ASP A 13 29.64 6.36 -15.70
C ASP A 13 30.01 7.84 -15.48
N ASN A 14 31.16 8.24 -16.03
CA ASN A 14 31.74 9.59 -16.00
C ASN A 14 30.95 10.57 -16.89
N GLY A 15 29.68 10.81 -16.56
CA GLY A 15 28.87 11.90 -17.11
C GLY A 15 28.26 11.69 -18.50
N ARG A 16 28.24 10.47 -19.07
CA ARG A 16 27.71 10.22 -20.43
C ARG A 16 26.41 9.39 -20.52
N ALA A 17 26.00 8.68 -19.46
CA ALA A 17 24.82 7.80 -19.47
C ALA A 17 23.50 8.39 -18.89
N SER A 18 23.21 9.69 -19.06
CA SER A 18 21.96 10.31 -18.57
C SER A 18 20.69 9.58 -19.05
N SER A 19 20.72 8.98 -20.24
CA SER A 19 19.56 8.26 -20.81
C SER A 19 19.30 6.88 -20.20
N TYR A 20 20.31 6.18 -19.67
CA TYR A 20 20.15 4.82 -19.17
C TYR A 20 19.59 4.77 -17.75
N ILE A 21 19.86 5.81 -16.95
CA ILE A 21 19.45 5.92 -15.55
C ILE A 21 17.93 5.78 -15.39
N TRP A 22 17.13 6.38 -16.28
CA TRP A 22 15.66 6.26 -16.20
C TRP A 22 15.09 5.11 -17.03
N ARG A 23 15.72 4.74 -18.15
CA ARG A 23 15.22 3.68 -19.05
C ARG A 23 15.32 2.29 -18.44
N VAL A 24 16.45 1.98 -17.80
CA VAL A 24 16.70 0.63 -17.26
C VAL A 24 15.72 0.28 -16.14
N PRO A 25 15.49 1.14 -15.11
CA PRO A 25 14.48 0.85 -14.10
C PRO A 25 13.06 0.71 -14.68
N THR A 26 12.68 1.54 -15.66
CA THR A 26 11.35 1.46 -16.29
C THR A 26 11.16 0.14 -17.03
N ILE A 27 12.14 -0.26 -17.85
CA ILE A 27 12.07 -1.53 -18.58
C ILE A 27 12.06 -2.71 -17.62
N LEU A 28 12.88 -2.67 -16.56
CA LEU A 28 12.91 -3.73 -15.56
C LEU A 28 11.57 -3.89 -14.82
N GLN A 29 10.85 -2.79 -14.55
CA GLN A 29 9.50 -2.85 -14.00
C GLN A 29 8.52 -3.55 -14.95
N CYS A 30 8.59 -3.27 -16.25
CA CYS A 30 7.76 -3.92 -17.26
C CYS A 30 7.99 -5.44 -17.34
N ILE A 31 9.22 -5.91 -17.07
CA ILE A 31 9.53 -7.35 -17.07
C ILE A 31 8.67 -8.10 -16.03
N PHE A 32 8.32 -7.48 -14.90
CA PHE A 32 7.44 -8.11 -13.90
C PHE A 32 5.98 -8.27 -14.34
N LEU A 33 5.55 -7.55 -15.39
CA LEU A 33 4.21 -7.72 -15.97
C LEU A 33 4.07 -9.02 -16.76
N ILE A 34 5.16 -9.50 -17.36
CA ILE A 34 5.18 -10.73 -18.16
C ILE A 34 4.70 -11.94 -17.35
N PRO A 35 5.31 -12.31 -16.20
CA PRO A 35 4.81 -13.42 -15.38
C PRO A 35 3.42 -13.16 -14.82
N MET A 36 3.06 -11.90 -14.53
CA MET A 36 1.72 -11.54 -14.04
C MET A 36 0.64 -11.88 -15.07
N ILE A 37 0.88 -11.60 -16.36
CA ILE A 37 -0.04 -11.97 -17.44
C ILE A 37 -0.21 -13.50 -17.49
N PHE A 38 0.89 -14.26 -17.40
CA PHE A 38 0.81 -15.73 -17.39
C PHE A 38 0.04 -16.28 -16.19
N ILE A 39 0.19 -15.68 -15.01
CA ILE A 39 -0.51 -16.07 -13.78
C ILE A 39 -2.02 -15.88 -13.91
N ILE A 40 -2.49 -14.84 -14.62
CA ILE A 40 -3.93 -14.60 -14.84
C ILE A 40 -4.60 -15.77 -15.57
N TRP A 41 -3.89 -16.45 -16.48
CA TRP A 41 -4.43 -17.62 -17.19
C TRP A 41 -4.52 -18.88 -16.31
N VAL A 42 -3.77 -18.93 -15.20
CA VAL A 42 -3.70 -20.10 -14.32
C VAL A 42 -4.60 -19.94 -13.09
N ILE A 43 -4.78 -18.71 -12.60
CA ILE A 43 -5.57 -18.44 -11.41
C ILE A 43 -7.06 -18.62 -11.72
N PRO A 44 -7.78 -19.50 -10.98
CA PRO A 44 -9.22 -19.61 -11.13
C PRO A 44 -9.89 -18.32 -10.65
N GLU A 45 -11.02 -18.00 -11.27
CA GLU A 45 -11.85 -16.87 -10.87
C GLU A 45 -12.33 -17.00 -9.43
N THR A 46 -12.59 -15.86 -8.77
CA THR A 46 -13.04 -15.87 -7.38
C THR A 46 -14.39 -16.58 -7.24
N PRO A 47 -14.62 -17.43 -6.21
CA PRO A 47 -15.88 -18.14 -6.02
C PRO A 47 -17.11 -17.23 -5.99
N ARG A 48 -16.94 -16.02 -5.44
CA ARG A 48 -17.99 -15.00 -5.40
C ARG A 48 -18.36 -14.48 -6.78
N TRP A 49 -17.38 -14.29 -7.67
CA TRP A 49 -17.63 -13.89 -9.06
C TRP A 49 -18.33 -14.99 -9.85
N LEU A 50 -17.92 -16.25 -9.65
CA LEU A 50 -18.55 -17.43 -10.28
C LEU A 50 -20.02 -17.56 -9.85
N ALA A 51 -20.31 -17.43 -8.55
CA ALA A 51 -21.68 -17.39 -8.04
C ALA A 51 -22.50 -16.23 -8.62
N ALA A 52 -21.89 -15.05 -8.83
CA ALA A 52 -22.55 -13.91 -9.47
C ALA A 52 -22.89 -14.13 -10.95
N ARG A 53 -22.19 -15.04 -11.63
CA ARG A 53 -22.46 -15.48 -13.01
C ARG A 53 -23.33 -16.73 -13.08
N ASP A 54 -23.95 -17.13 -11.98
CA ASP A 54 -24.80 -18.31 -11.86
C ASP A 54 -24.05 -19.64 -12.15
N ARG A 55 -22.71 -19.63 -12.04
CA ARG A 55 -21.81 -20.79 -12.19
C ARG A 55 -21.48 -21.40 -10.83
N ASN A 56 -22.50 -21.91 -10.15
CA ASN A 56 -22.40 -22.39 -8.76
C ASN A 56 -21.54 -23.66 -8.60
N GLU A 57 -21.59 -24.59 -9.56
CA GLU A 57 -20.80 -25.82 -9.51
C GLU A 57 -19.29 -25.54 -9.53
N GLU A 58 -18.85 -24.64 -10.41
CA GLU A 58 -17.46 -24.19 -10.47
C GLU A 58 -17.05 -23.41 -9.22
N ALA A 59 -17.95 -22.60 -8.66
CA ALA A 59 -17.69 -21.88 -7.42
C ALA A 59 -17.40 -22.84 -6.26
N LEU A 60 -18.17 -23.94 -6.16
CA LEU A 60 -17.97 -25.00 -5.17
C LEU A 60 -16.64 -25.74 -5.38
N GLU A 61 -16.28 -26.02 -6.64
CA GLU A 61 -15.01 -26.66 -6.97
C GLU A 61 -13.82 -25.78 -6.54
N VAL A 62 -13.85 -24.48 -6.87
CA VAL A 62 -12.79 -23.54 -6.48
C VAL A 62 -12.70 -23.39 -4.96
N LEU A 63 -13.82 -23.32 -4.25
CA LEU A 63 -13.85 -23.31 -2.78
C LEU A 63 -13.23 -24.58 -2.18
N THR A 64 -13.57 -25.74 -2.75
CA THR A 64 -13.02 -27.03 -2.30
C THR A 64 -11.51 -27.10 -2.52
N ARG A 65 -11.02 -26.65 -3.68
CA ARG A 65 -9.60 -26.54 -4.00
C ARG A 65 -8.86 -25.56 -3.07
N LEU A 66 -9.49 -24.42 -2.73
CA LEU A 66 -8.92 -23.41 -1.83
C LEU A 66 -8.79 -23.92 -0.39
N ASN A 67 -9.78 -24.67 0.07
CA ASN A 67 -9.82 -25.23 1.41
C ASN A 67 -8.73 -26.30 1.64
N LYS A 68 -8.26 -26.98 0.58
CA LYS A 68 -7.21 -28.02 0.65
C LYS A 68 -7.46 -29.08 1.73
N GLY A 69 -8.73 -29.44 1.96
CA GLY A 69 -9.13 -30.46 2.93
C GLY A 69 -9.08 -30.05 4.40
N LYS A 70 -8.99 -28.74 4.72
CA LYS A 70 -8.98 -28.26 6.11
C LYS A 70 -10.36 -28.27 6.79
N MET A 71 -11.41 -28.09 6.01
CA MET A 71 -12.82 -28.09 6.43
C MET A 71 -13.57 -29.30 5.90
N SER A 72 -14.66 -29.69 6.56
CA SER A 72 -15.54 -30.76 6.10
C SER A 72 -16.29 -30.36 4.82
N GLN A 73 -16.81 -31.34 4.06
CA GLN A 73 -17.62 -31.03 2.87
C GLN A 73 -18.89 -30.25 3.22
N GLU A 74 -19.47 -30.49 4.41
CA GLU A 74 -20.65 -29.78 4.91
C GLU A 74 -20.34 -28.30 5.21
N GLU A 75 -19.17 -28.01 5.78
CA GLU A 75 -18.71 -26.64 6.04
C GLU A 75 -18.47 -25.87 4.72
N ILE A 76 -17.88 -26.53 3.72
CA ILE A 76 -17.67 -25.92 2.39
C ILE A 76 -19.00 -25.61 1.71
N GLN A 77 -19.98 -26.53 1.78
CA GLN A 77 -21.32 -26.33 1.23
C GLN A 77 -22.07 -25.21 1.95
N SER A 78 -21.91 -25.09 3.27
CA SER A 78 -22.45 -23.98 4.06
C SER A 78 -21.90 -22.63 3.57
N ILE A 79 -20.57 -22.52 3.44
CA ILE A 79 -19.91 -21.30 2.93
C ILE A 79 -20.37 -20.97 1.52
N HIS A 80 -20.45 -21.97 0.64
CA HIS A 80 -20.96 -21.80 -0.72
C HIS A 80 -22.39 -21.25 -0.72
N THR A 81 -23.26 -21.81 0.12
CA THR A 81 -24.66 -21.38 0.26
C THR A 81 -24.75 -19.94 0.75
N ASP A 82 -23.94 -19.55 1.73
CA ASP A 82 -23.87 -18.17 2.23
C ASP A 82 -23.41 -17.18 1.15
N ILE A 83 -22.42 -17.57 0.33
CA ILE A 83 -21.95 -16.76 -0.80
C ILE A 83 -23.08 -16.57 -1.83
N VAL A 84 -23.72 -17.66 -2.25
CA VAL A 84 -24.81 -17.59 -3.24
C VAL A 84 -25.97 -16.75 -2.72
N ARG A 85 -26.35 -16.92 -1.45
CA ARG A 85 -27.39 -16.12 -0.80
C ARG A 85 -27.03 -14.63 -0.78
N THR A 86 -25.80 -14.31 -0.39
CA THR A 86 -25.33 -12.91 -0.35
C THR A 86 -25.36 -12.28 -1.73
N VAL A 87 -24.89 -13.00 -2.74
CA VAL A 87 -24.90 -12.55 -4.14
C VAL A 87 -26.31 -12.37 -4.67
N ALA A 88 -27.25 -13.26 -4.33
CA ALA A 88 -28.65 -13.14 -4.73
C ALA A 88 -29.33 -11.90 -4.09
N ILE A 89 -29.03 -11.63 -2.81
CA ILE A 89 -29.49 -10.41 -2.12
C ILE A 89 -28.89 -9.16 -2.78
N GLU A 90 -27.60 -9.18 -3.12
CA GLU A 90 -26.95 -8.06 -3.81
C GLU A 90 -27.54 -7.82 -5.21
N LYS A 91 -27.83 -8.90 -5.96
CA LYS A 91 -28.51 -8.81 -7.26
C LYS A 91 -29.92 -8.23 -7.13
N SER A 92 -30.67 -8.55 -6.07
CA SER A 92 -32.05 -8.06 -5.88
C SER A 92 -32.12 -6.60 -5.42
N ILE A 93 -31.12 -6.12 -4.69
CA ILE A 93 -30.96 -4.71 -4.31
C ILE A 93 -30.54 -3.86 -5.52
N GLY A 94 -29.87 -4.47 -6.50
CA GLY A 94 -29.36 -3.80 -7.70
C GLY A 94 -27.98 -3.17 -7.50
N ALA A 95 -27.43 -2.58 -8.55
CA ALA A 95 -26.16 -1.86 -8.46
C ALA A 95 -26.36 -0.59 -7.60
N GLY A 96 -25.79 -0.60 -6.39
CA GLY A 96 -25.82 0.57 -5.50
C GLY A 96 -25.23 1.81 -6.16
N SER A 97 -25.85 2.96 -5.92
CA SER A 97 -25.37 4.25 -6.40
C SER A 97 -24.31 4.81 -5.44
N TRP A 98 -23.41 5.66 -5.94
CA TRP A 98 -22.47 6.40 -5.09
C TRP A 98 -23.17 7.20 -3.98
N SER A 99 -24.41 7.63 -4.20
CA SER A 99 -25.23 8.29 -3.19
C SER A 99 -25.59 7.39 -2.00
N ASP A 100 -25.64 6.07 -2.20
CA ASP A 100 -26.00 5.10 -1.15
C ASP A 100 -24.89 4.98 -0.09
N LEU A 101 -23.65 5.30 -0.46
CA LEU A 101 -22.53 5.37 0.48
C LEU A 101 -22.70 6.47 1.52
N LEU A 102 -23.49 7.51 1.22
CA LEU A 102 -23.76 8.62 2.13
C LEU A 102 -25.07 8.46 2.90
N LYS A 103 -25.86 7.42 2.61
CA LYS A 103 -27.08 7.10 3.35
C LYS A 103 -26.76 6.55 4.74
N SER A 104 -27.63 6.88 5.69
CA SER A 104 -27.53 6.40 7.07
C SER A 104 -28.29 5.09 7.20
N ASP A 105 -27.65 3.99 6.81
CA ASP A 105 -28.23 2.66 6.89
C ASP A 105 -27.86 1.93 8.20
N SER A 106 -28.54 0.81 8.48
CA SER A 106 -28.25 -0.08 9.62
C SER A 106 -26.79 -0.57 9.67
N ILE A 107 -26.15 -0.68 8.50
CA ILE A 107 -24.75 -1.09 8.34
C ILE A 107 -23.78 0.07 8.64
N GLN A 108 -24.29 1.29 8.83
CA GLN A 108 -23.52 2.53 9.03
C GLN A 108 -22.60 2.86 7.83
N SER A 109 -23.10 2.64 6.61
CA SER A 109 -22.38 2.85 5.33
C SER A 109 -21.67 4.20 5.28
N ARG A 110 -22.38 5.29 5.60
CA ARG A 110 -21.82 6.65 5.70
C ARG A 110 -20.63 6.74 6.65
N ARG A 111 -20.74 6.18 7.86
CA ARG A 111 -19.66 6.23 8.85
C ARG A 111 -18.44 5.45 8.38
N ARG A 112 -18.64 4.25 7.82
CA ARG A 112 -17.55 3.42 7.29
C ARG A 112 -16.84 4.11 6.13
N PHE A 113 -17.61 4.69 5.21
CA PHE A 113 -17.10 5.43 4.07
C PHE A 113 -16.28 6.65 4.50
N LEU A 114 -16.82 7.47 5.42
CA LEU A 114 -16.10 8.65 5.93
C LEU A 114 -14.82 8.27 6.67
N ILE A 115 -14.83 7.19 7.48
CA ILE A 115 -13.62 6.70 8.15
C ILE A 115 -12.59 6.24 7.12
N ALA A 116 -12.99 5.50 6.08
CA ALA A 116 -12.07 5.07 5.03
C ALA A 116 -11.45 6.26 4.28
N CYS A 117 -12.26 7.26 3.92
CA CYS A 117 -11.79 8.48 3.29
C CYS A 117 -10.83 9.26 4.20
N ALA A 118 -11.16 9.41 5.49
CA ALA A 118 -10.33 10.09 6.46
C ALA A 118 -8.98 9.38 6.65
N ILE A 119 -8.97 8.05 6.76
CA ILE A 119 -7.74 7.27 6.88
C ILE A 119 -6.84 7.50 5.66
N GLN A 120 -7.40 7.46 4.44
CA GLN A 120 -6.62 7.70 3.22
C GLN A 120 -6.12 9.15 3.13
N ALA A 121 -6.94 10.12 3.52
CA ALA A 121 -6.53 11.53 3.56
C ALA A 121 -5.38 11.74 4.55
N PHE A 122 -5.47 11.22 5.78
CA PHE A 122 -4.41 11.32 6.78
C PHE A 122 -3.14 10.59 6.37
N GLN A 123 -3.24 9.46 5.66
CA GLN A 123 -2.08 8.75 5.13
C GLN A 123 -1.30 9.65 4.15
N GLN A 124 -1.98 10.41 3.29
CA GLN A 124 -1.34 11.33 2.35
C GLN A 124 -0.83 12.62 3.02
N LEU A 125 -1.59 13.17 3.96
CA LEU A 125 -1.19 14.37 4.72
C LEU A 125 0.08 14.15 5.55
N GLY A 126 0.38 12.91 5.92
CA GLY A 126 1.66 12.54 6.51
C GLY A 126 2.88 12.79 5.59
N GLY A 127 2.67 13.18 4.33
CA GLY A 127 3.74 13.63 3.43
C GLY A 127 4.67 12.52 2.94
N ILE A 128 4.29 11.26 3.15
CA ILE A 128 5.14 10.09 2.85
C ILE A 128 5.59 10.05 1.38
N ASN A 129 4.70 10.43 0.46
CA ASN A 129 5.01 10.49 -0.97
C ASN A 129 6.07 11.55 -1.28
N ALA A 130 5.96 12.74 -0.69
CA ALA A 130 6.97 13.79 -0.85
C ALA A 130 8.32 13.34 -0.26
N LEU A 131 8.32 12.69 0.91
CA LEU A 131 9.52 12.13 1.51
C LEU A 131 10.20 11.11 0.59
N VAL A 132 9.43 10.16 0.03
CA VAL A 132 9.97 9.12 -0.85
C VAL A 132 10.57 9.73 -2.11
N TYR A 133 9.79 10.54 -2.84
CA TYR A 133 10.22 11.14 -4.11
C TYR A 133 11.41 12.09 -3.97
N TYR A 134 11.42 12.90 -2.91
CA TYR A 134 12.46 13.89 -2.70
C TYR A 134 13.55 13.43 -1.73
N SER A 135 13.54 12.18 -1.27
CA SER A 135 14.51 11.65 -0.29
C SER A 135 15.96 11.99 -0.67
N GLY A 136 16.36 11.76 -1.92
CA GLY A 136 17.73 12.02 -2.37
C GLY A 136 18.07 13.51 -2.37
N THR A 137 17.12 14.36 -2.80
CA THR A 137 17.29 15.81 -2.78
C THR A 137 17.29 16.37 -1.35
N LEU A 138 16.48 15.80 -0.46
CA LEU A 138 16.39 16.17 0.95
C LEU A 138 17.72 15.86 1.66
N PHE A 139 18.26 14.66 1.46
CA PHE A 139 19.55 14.29 2.03
C PHE A 139 20.69 15.16 1.50
N GLN A 140 20.68 15.48 0.21
CA GLN A 140 21.73 16.31 -0.38
C GLN A 140 21.61 17.80 0.04
N LYS A 141 20.43 18.40 -0.09
CA LYS A 141 20.22 19.84 0.12
C LYS A 141 19.98 20.23 1.58
N SER A 142 19.33 19.38 2.37
CA SER A 142 18.96 19.69 3.75
C SER A 142 19.94 19.14 4.78
N LEU A 143 20.59 18.01 4.51
CA LEU A 143 21.62 17.43 5.39
C LEU A 143 23.06 17.69 4.90
N GLY A 144 23.23 18.23 3.70
CA GLY A 144 24.55 18.51 3.13
C GLY A 144 25.36 17.25 2.79
N PHE A 145 24.68 16.11 2.60
CA PHE A 145 25.36 14.87 2.25
C PHE A 145 25.89 14.89 0.82
N ASP A 146 27.03 14.23 0.62
CA ASP A 146 27.57 14.02 -0.72
C ASP A 146 26.55 13.28 -1.61
N ALA A 147 26.64 13.46 -2.93
CA ALA A 147 25.72 12.84 -3.89
C ALA A 147 25.71 11.31 -3.76
N ASN A 148 26.88 10.72 -3.45
CA ASN A 148 27.03 9.29 -3.24
C ASN A 148 26.32 8.83 -1.95
N LEU A 149 26.53 9.54 -0.84
CA LEU A 149 25.90 9.22 0.44
C LEU A 149 24.37 9.41 0.40
N SER A 150 23.90 10.44 -0.30
CA SER A 150 22.46 10.74 -0.47
C SER A 150 21.74 9.63 -1.25
N GLY A 151 22.32 9.16 -2.35
CA GLY A 151 21.77 8.05 -3.12
C GLY A 151 21.72 6.74 -2.32
N LEU A 152 22.78 6.46 -1.55
CA LEU A 152 22.83 5.30 -0.68
C LEU A 152 21.75 5.34 0.41
N MET A 153 21.56 6.49 1.07
CA MET A 153 20.54 6.68 2.10
C MET A 153 19.11 6.56 1.55
N SER A 154 18.84 7.08 0.35
CA SER A 154 17.56 6.86 -0.34
C SER A 154 17.29 5.39 -0.65
N GLY A 155 18.32 4.65 -1.09
CA GLY A 155 18.25 3.20 -1.27
C GLY A 155 17.90 2.47 0.02
N PHE A 156 18.60 2.79 1.12
CA PHE A 156 18.33 2.24 2.45
C PHE A 156 16.92 2.56 2.95
N LEU A 157 16.47 3.81 2.80
CA LEU A 157 15.11 4.22 3.18
C LEU A 157 14.05 3.38 2.46
N ASN A 158 14.22 3.13 1.16
CA ASN A 158 13.28 2.31 0.40
C ASN A 158 13.35 0.83 0.79
N THR A 159 14.52 0.29 1.10
CA THR A 159 14.67 -1.08 1.63
C THR A 159 14.02 -1.19 3.01
N TRP A 160 14.18 -0.17 3.85
CA TRP A 160 13.54 -0.11 5.15
C TRP A 160 12.01 -0.11 5.03
N PHE A 161 11.42 0.66 4.11
CA PHE A 161 9.98 0.60 3.88
C PHE A 161 9.50 -0.80 3.44
N PHE A 162 10.27 -1.47 2.59
CA PHE A 162 9.96 -2.85 2.20
C PHE A 162 9.99 -3.80 3.41
N LEU A 163 11.03 -3.74 4.23
CA LEU A 163 11.15 -4.59 5.42
C LEU A 163 10.09 -4.26 6.49
N ALA A 164 9.83 -2.97 6.73
CA ALA A 164 8.83 -2.51 7.68
C ALA A 164 7.40 -2.94 7.27
N SER A 165 7.14 -3.14 5.97
CA SER A 165 5.84 -3.61 5.48
C SER A 165 5.48 -5.04 5.93
N PHE A 166 6.45 -5.83 6.38
CA PHE A 166 6.19 -7.15 6.95
C PHE A 166 5.72 -7.09 8.42
N ILE A 167 6.01 -6.01 9.15
CA ILE A 167 5.66 -5.89 10.57
C ILE A 167 4.13 -5.96 10.77
N PRO A 168 3.30 -5.19 10.03
CA PRO A 168 1.85 -5.28 10.16
C PRO A 168 1.30 -6.68 9.85
N TRP A 169 1.93 -7.43 8.94
CA TRP A 169 1.48 -8.78 8.57
C TRP A 169 1.47 -9.74 9.76
N PHE A 170 2.49 -9.68 10.62
CA PHE A 170 2.55 -10.51 11.83
C PHE A 170 1.73 -9.96 13.00
N LEU A 171 1.56 -8.64 13.08
CA LEU A 171 0.90 -7.99 14.22
C LEU A 171 -0.62 -7.90 14.06
N ILE A 172 -1.14 -7.80 12.84
CA ILE A 172 -2.56 -7.53 12.58
C ILE A 172 -3.46 -8.64 13.12
N ASP A 173 -3.03 -9.90 12.99
CA ASP A 173 -3.81 -11.06 13.42
C ASP A 173 -3.70 -11.30 14.95
N ARG A 174 -2.63 -10.82 15.60
CA ARG A 174 -2.43 -10.98 17.04
C ARG A 174 -3.03 -9.85 17.89
N VAL A 175 -2.84 -8.60 17.45
CA VAL A 175 -3.22 -7.40 18.22
C VAL A 175 -4.60 -6.89 17.82
N GLY A 176 -5.03 -7.18 16.59
CA GLY A 176 -6.27 -6.66 16.02
C GLY A 176 -6.10 -5.29 15.35
N ARG A 177 -6.99 -5.00 14.40
CA ARG A 177 -6.85 -3.88 13.46
C ARG A 177 -6.97 -2.49 14.10
N ARG A 178 -7.93 -2.31 15.02
CA ARG A 178 -8.22 -1.01 15.66
C ARG A 178 -7.13 -0.53 16.62
N PRO A 179 -6.66 -1.33 17.60
CA PRO A 179 -5.57 -0.91 18.48
C PRO A 179 -4.27 -0.69 17.71
N LEU A 180 -3.99 -1.50 16.68
CA LEU A 180 -2.82 -1.31 15.82
C LEU A 180 -2.88 0.02 15.06
N LEU A 181 -4.04 0.38 14.49
CA LEU A 181 -4.21 1.65 13.80
C LEU A 181 -4.00 2.85 14.74
N LEU A 182 -4.60 2.80 15.94
CA LEU A 182 -4.49 3.89 16.92
C LEU A 182 -3.06 4.04 17.46
N SER A 183 -2.35 2.94 17.73
CA SER A 183 -0.96 3.01 18.20
C SER A 183 -0.03 3.60 17.15
N MET A 184 -0.21 3.23 15.88
CA MET A 184 0.59 3.78 14.78
C MET A 184 0.31 5.26 14.53
N ILE A 185 -0.95 5.70 14.64
CA ILE A 185 -1.30 7.12 14.54
C ILE A 185 -0.64 7.93 15.67
N SER A 186 -0.70 7.44 16.91
CA SER A 186 -0.05 8.10 18.04
C SER A 186 1.46 8.19 17.88
N LEU A 187 2.10 7.11 17.42
CA LEU A 187 3.53 7.10 17.12
C LEU A 187 3.89 8.11 16.03
N MET A 188 3.14 8.14 14.94
CA MET A 188 3.36 9.08 13.85
C MET A 188 3.20 10.53 14.31
N ALA A 189 2.18 10.81 15.13
CA ALA A 189 1.99 12.14 15.70
C ALA A 189 3.17 12.58 16.58
N ALA A 190 3.69 11.68 17.42
CA ALA A 190 4.86 11.95 18.25
C ALA A 190 6.11 12.24 17.41
N VAL A 191 6.36 11.43 16.36
CA VAL A 191 7.49 11.62 15.45
C VAL A 191 7.39 12.95 14.72
N MET A 192 6.20 13.31 14.22
CA MET A 192 5.96 14.59 13.55
C MET A 192 6.17 15.79 14.48
N ALA A 193 5.78 15.69 15.75
CA ALA A 193 6.02 16.73 16.75
C ALA A 193 7.53 16.92 16.99
N VAL A 194 8.28 15.82 17.16
CA VAL A 194 9.75 15.86 17.32
C VAL A 194 10.42 16.44 16.08
N GLN A 195 10.02 15.99 14.89
CA GLN A 195 10.55 16.50 13.62
C GLN A 195 10.34 18.01 13.49
N THR A 196 9.14 18.50 13.83
CA THR A 196 8.83 19.95 13.81
C THR A 196 9.74 20.71 14.78
N GLY A 197 9.96 20.18 15.99
CA GLY A 197 10.87 20.78 16.96
C GLY A 197 12.32 20.83 16.49
N LEU A 198 12.81 19.77 15.84
CA LEU A 198 14.15 19.72 15.27
C LEU A 198 14.32 20.70 14.11
N VAL A 199 13.35 20.77 13.19
CA VAL A 199 13.36 21.72 12.08
C VAL A 199 13.40 23.16 12.61
N TYR A 200 12.59 23.47 13.62
CA TYR A 200 12.61 24.79 14.26
C TYR A 200 13.99 25.13 14.85
N GLN A 201 14.64 24.19 15.53
CA GLN A 201 15.99 24.40 16.05
C GLN A 201 17.03 24.59 14.95
N THR A 202 16.96 23.81 13.87
CA THR A 202 17.89 23.93 12.74
C THR A 202 17.71 25.28 12.04
N GLN A 203 16.47 25.71 11.79
CA GLN A 203 16.15 27.01 11.19
C GLN A 203 16.57 28.19 12.09
N ASN A 204 16.51 28.03 13.42
CA ASN A 204 17.01 29.07 14.34
C ASN A 204 18.55 29.09 14.44
N LYS A 205 19.23 27.94 14.31
CA LYS A 205 20.71 27.85 14.33
C LYS A 205 21.36 28.27 13.01
N THR A 206 20.71 28.01 11.88
CA THR A 206 21.14 28.53 10.56
C THR A 206 20.49 29.89 10.35
N SER A 207 21.26 30.96 10.55
CA SER A 207 20.89 32.37 10.43
C SER A 207 20.24 32.80 9.09
N ILE A 208 19.06 32.26 8.77
CA ILE A 208 18.19 32.68 7.67
C ILE A 208 17.02 33.51 8.23
N ALA A 209 16.71 33.38 9.53
CA ALA A 209 15.72 34.21 10.22
C ALA A 209 16.18 35.66 10.54
N ARG A 210 17.43 36.05 10.22
CA ARG A 210 17.91 37.45 10.38
C ARG A 210 17.72 38.34 9.15
N LYS A 211 17.13 37.82 8.06
CA LYS A 211 16.80 38.60 6.87
C LYS A 211 15.31 38.52 6.55
N PHE A 212 14.48 38.82 7.53
CA PHE A 212 13.23 39.56 7.35
C PHE A 212 13.06 40.47 8.56
#